data_AF-A0A1X6YYC8-F1
#
_entry.id   AF-A0A1X6YYC8-F1
#
_cell.length_a   1.000
_cell.length_b   1.000
_cell.length_c   1.000
_cell.angle_alpha   90.00
_cell.angle_beta   90.00
_cell.angle_gamma   90.00
#
_symmetry.space_group_name_H-M   'P 1'
#
loop_
_entity.id
_entity.type
_entity.pdbx_description
1 polymer ?
#
loop_
_entity_poly.entity_id
_entity_poly.type
_entity_poly.pdbx_seq_one_letter_code
_entity_poly.pdbx_strand_id
1 'polypeptide(L)'
;MELDELYQKVRARIFDLMEENPKNKTLEEIQVSLEVLYTRCKELVELNNAYLSLPEMNQNYTYFDPKTEIYTEYVGGKVANSRKLNRASKDVPIELVSSVNLHFFVPQPLTFENNTERYNIERQIAEMLDNFYYKASRTWDIIEKTLCGKKKSKFIGVKRVRNKLLEHATLGELNSYGATDSKNGPTVKPLRKTPWDGSDLDNGVIKNMKELLENTLSRLT
;
A
#
# COMPACT_ATOMS: atom_id res chain seq x y z
N MET A 1 5.22 16.44 0.30
CA MET A 1 6.04 16.22 -0.91
C MET A 1 5.44 15.06 -1.68
N GLU A 2 5.29 15.20 -3.00
CA GLU A 2 4.79 14.12 -3.84
C GLU A 2 5.83 12.99 -3.98
N LEU A 3 5.39 11.77 -4.24
CA LEU A 3 6.28 10.59 -4.28
C LEU A 3 7.38 10.78 -5.33
N ASP A 4 7.01 11.24 -6.52
CA ASP A 4 7.93 11.47 -7.63
C ASP A 4 8.98 12.54 -7.30
N GLU A 5 8.57 13.64 -6.68
CA GLU A 5 9.48 14.72 -6.26
C GLU A 5 10.49 14.24 -5.22
N LEU A 6 10.01 13.47 -4.21
CA LEU A 6 10.86 12.89 -3.18
C LEU A 6 11.86 11.88 -3.77
N TYR A 7 11.42 11.03 -4.70
CA TYR A 7 12.29 10.08 -5.39
C TYR A 7 13.40 10.80 -6.16
N GLN A 8 13.07 11.85 -6.92
CA GLN A 8 14.08 12.62 -7.67
C GLN A 8 15.08 13.31 -6.74
N LYS A 9 14.64 13.83 -5.58
CA LYS A 9 15.55 14.41 -4.58
C LYS A 9 16.53 13.38 -4.01
N VAL A 10 16.04 12.19 -3.65
CA VAL A 10 16.92 11.11 -3.16
C VAL A 10 17.91 10.67 -4.26
N ARG A 11 17.43 10.49 -5.49
CA ARG A 11 18.26 10.11 -6.64
C ARG A 11 19.37 11.12 -6.90
N ALA A 12 19.04 12.41 -6.94
CA ALA A 12 20.02 13.48 -7.12
C ALA A 12 21.07 13.47 -6.01
N ARG A 13 20.64 13.32 -4.74
CA ARG A 13 21.58 13.29 -3.62
C ARG A 13 22.52 12.09 -3.64
N ILE A 14 22.03 10.90 -4.01
CA ILE A 14 22.89 9.72 -4.17
C ILE A 14 23.91 9.95 -5.30
N PHE A 15 23.48 10.57 -6.40
CA PHE A 15 24.35 10.89 -7.53
C PHE A 15 25.48 11.83 -7.12
N ASP A 16 25.18 12.93 -6.41
CA ASP A 16 26.20 13.85 -5.90
C ASP A 16 27.25 13.13 -5.02
N LEU A 17 26.77 12.25 -4.12
CA LEU A 17 27.65 11.47 -3.24
C LEU A 17 28.50 10.44 -4.00
N MET A 18 28.00 9.92 -5.13
CA MET A 18 28.76 9.06 -6.02
C MET A 18 29.82 9.84 -6.80
N GLU A 19 29.57 11.08 -7.19
CA GLU A 19 30.59 11.94 -7.80
C GLU A 19 31.71 12.27 -6.80
N GLU A 20 31.36 12.53 -5.54
CA GLU A 20 32.32 12.70 -4.44
C GLU A 20 33.09 11.40 -4.13
N ASN A 21 32.47 10.22 -4.34
CA ASN A 21 33.02 8.91 -3.99
C ASN A 21 32.79 7.84 -5.09
N PRO A 22 33.46 7.95 -6.26
CA PRO A 22 33.13 7.17 -7.47
C PRO A 22 33.41 5.66 -7.38
N LYS A 23 34.08 5.20 -6.32
CA LYS A 23 34.34 3.78 -6.06
C LYS A 23 33.33 3.14 -5.11
N ASN A 24 32.34 3.89 -4.64
CA ASN A 24 31.36 3.40 -3.68
C ASN A 24 30.25 2.59 -4.38
N LYS A 25 30.55 1.33 -4.68
CA LYS A 25 29.61 0.35 -5.28
C LYS A 25 28.32 0.17 -4.46
N THR A 26 28.32 0.52 -3.18
CA THR A 26 27.14 0.37 -2.33
C THR A 26 26.14 1.50 -2.54
N LEU A 27 26.58 2.72 -2.87
CA LEU A 27 25.66 3.79 -3.27
C LEU A 27 24.96 3.46 -4.60
N GLU A 28 25.69 2.86 -5.54
CA GLU A 28 25.13 2.34 -6.80
C GLU A 28 24.07 1.25 -6.52
N GLU A 29 24.37 0.28 -5.64
CA GLU A 29 23.42 -0.76 -5.23
C GLU A 29 22.15 -0.17 -4.59
N ILE A 30 22.29 0.85 -3.74
CA ILE A 30 21.15 1.57 -3.13
C ILE A 30 20.34 2.27 -4.23
N GLN A 31 20.98 2.97 -5.16
CA GLN A 31 20.30 3.68 -6.25
C GLN A 31 19.47 2.73 -7.11
N VAL A 32 20.07 1.65 -7.59
CA VAL A 32 19.39 0.63 -8.42
C VAL A 32 18.24 0.00 -7.65
N SER A 33 18.44 -0.29 -6.36
CA SER A 33 17.39 -0.90 -5.53
C SER A 33 16.19 0.03 -5.32
N LEU A 34 16.44 1.33 -5.10
CA LEU A 34 15.38 2.33 -4.98
C LEU A 34 14.64 2.57 -6.29
N GLU A 35 15.35 2.56 -7.42
CA GLU A 35 14.72 2.66 -8.76
C GLU A 35 13.78 1.49 -9.02
N VAL A 36 14.23 0.26 -8.76
CA VAL A 36 13.40 -0.94 -8.89
C VAL A 36 12.17 -0.86 -7.98
N LEU A 37 12.32 -0.42 -6.73
CA LEU A 37 11.20 -0.27 -5.80
C LEU A 37 10.21 0.81 -6.23
N TYR A 38 10.71 1.94 -6.74
CA TYR A 38 9.89 3.03 -7.23
C TYR A 38 9.06 2.62 -8.45
N THR A 39 9.69 1.97 -9.43
CA THR A 39 8.98 1.42 -10.60
C THR A 39 7.93 0.41 -10.16
N ARG A 40 8.29 -0.51 -9.24
CA ARG A 40 7.36 -1.50 -8.71
C ARG A 40 6.17 -0.88 -7.96
N CYS A 41 6.41 0.21 -7.24
CA CYS A 41 5.35 0.98 -6.59
C CYS A 41 4.37 1.55 -7.62
N LYS A 42 4.85 2.09 -8.74
CA LYS A 42 3.98 2.59 -9.82
C LYS A 42 3.16 1.48 -10.47
N GLU A 43 3.80 0.36 -10.82
CA GLU A 43 3.11 -0.81 -11.40
C GLU A 43 2.01 -1.34 -10.44
N LEU A 44 2.29 -1.40 -9.14
CA LEU A 44 1.31 -1.80 -8.12
C LEU A 44 0.11 -0.85 -8.03
N VAL A 45 0.34 0.46 -8.16
CA VAL A 45 -0.72 1.47 -8.15
C VAL A 45 -1.58 1.36 -9.41
N GLU A 46 -0.97 1.18 -10.57
CA GLU A 46 -1.68 0.94 -11.83
C GLU A 46 -2.54 -0.31 -11.76
N LEU A 47 -1.98 -1.41 -11.28
CA LEU A 47 -2.69 -2.68 -11.13
C LEU A 47 -3.84 -2.58 -10.11
N ASN A 48 -3.63 -1.85 -9.01
CA ASN A 48 -4.67 -1.56 -8.03
C ASN A 48 -5.81 -0.72 -8.63
N ASN A 49 -5.49 0.29 -9.44
CA ASN A 49 -6.51 1.11 -10.11
C ASN A 49 -7.27 0.29 -11.15
N ALA A 50 -6.59 -0.60 -11.89
CA ALA A 50 -7.23 -1.54 -12.81
C ALA A 50 -8.19 -2.47 -12.05
N TYR A 51 -7.77 -3.04 -10.92
CA TYR A 51 -8.63 -3.87 -10.06
C TYR A 51 -9.88 -3.10 -9.61
N LEU A 52 -9.71 -1.89 -9.09
CA LEU A 52 -10.83 -1.07 -8.62
C LEU A 52 -11.76 -0.59 -9.74
N SER A 53 -11.26 -0.55 -10.99
CA SER A 53 -12.08 -0.23 -12.15
C SER A 53 -12.95 -1.38 -12.65
N LEU A 54 -12.74 -2.61 -12.15
CA LEU A 54 -13.54 -3.76 -12.53
C LEU A 54 -15.02 -3.53 -12.17
N PRO A 55 -15.97 -3.88 -13.07
CA PRO A 55 -17.40 -3.69 -12.82
C PRO A 55 -17.90 -4.31 -11.51
N GLU A 56 -17.31 -5.43 -11.11
CA GLU A 56 -17.63 -6.15 -9.87
C GLU A 56 -17.19 -5.38 -8.62
N MET A 57 -16.17 -4.52 -8.72
CA MET A 57 -15.66 -3.72 -7.59
C MET A 57 -16.46 -2.43 -7.40
N ASN A 58 -17.04 -1.88 -8.47
CA ASN A 58 -17.96 -0.73 -8.42
C ASN A 58 -19.31 -1.03 -7.74
N GLN A 59 -19.49 -2.24 -7.20
CA GLN A 59 -20.70 -2.63 -6.46
C GLN A 59 -20.72 -2.11 -5.02
N ASN A 60 -19.60 -1.57 -4.53
CA ASN A 60 -19.51 -0.90 -3.23
C ASN A 60 -19.51 0.60 -3.45
N TYR A 61 -20.57 1.29 -3.03
CA TYR A 61 -20.67 2.74 -3.16
C TYR A 61 -21.55 3.33 -2.07
N THR A 62 -21.35 4.61 -1.80
CA THR A 62 -22.19 5.39 -0.89
C THR A 62 -23.04 6.35 -1.70
N TYR A 63 -24.33 6.42 -1.41
CA TYR A 63 -25.26 7.32 -2.06
C TYR A 63 -26.04 8.11 -1.01
N PHE A 64 -26.20 9.42 -1.24
CA PHE A 64 -27.07 10.27 -0.43
C PHE A 64 -28.24 10.75 -1.28
N ASP A 65 -29.47 10.43 -0.86
CA ASP A 65 -30.68 10.98 -1.46
C ASP A 65 -31.07 12.29 -0.74
N PRO A 66 -30.94 13.46 -1.38
CA PRO A 66 -31.28 14.74 -0.76
C PRO A 66 -32.77 14.92 -0.49
N LYS A 67 -33.66 14.16 -1.16
CA LYS A 67 -35.11 14.27 -0.96
C LYS A 67 -35.54 13.57 0.33
N THR A 68 -35.00 12.36 0.57
CA THR A 68 -35.35 11.54 1.74
C THR A 68 -34.38 11.74 2.91
N GLU A 69 -33.25 12.41 2.66
CA GLU A 69 -32.13 12.62 3.60
C GLU A 69 -31.54 11.30 4.10
N ILE A 70 -31.58 10.28 3.25
CA ILE A 70 -31.06 8.96 3.54
C ILE A 70 -29.68 8.82 2.91
N TYR A 71 -28.71 8.53 3.76
CA TYR A 71 -27.41 8.02 3.37
C TYR A 71 -27.49 6.49 3.30
N THR A 72 -27.01 5.91 2.20
CA THR A 72 -27.04 4.46 1.98
C THR A 72 -25.67 3.98 1.56
N GLU A 73 -25.17 2.96 2.26
CA GLU A 73 -24.00 2.18 1.89
C GLU A 73 -24.44 0.92 1.16
N TYR A 74 -23.89 0.73 -0.03
CA TYR A 74 -24.04 -0.49 -0.80
C TYR A 74 -22.78 -1.35 -0.65
N VAL A 75 -22.96 -2.65 -0.40
CA VAL A 75 -21.91 -3.66 -0.42
C VAL A 75 -22.35 -4.82 -1.32
N GLY A 76 -21.59 -5.11 -2.37
CA GLY A 76 -21.95 -6.12 -3.37
C GLY A 76 -23.29 -5.84 -4.05
N GLY A 77 -23.59 -4.55 -4.29
CA GLY A 77 -24.84 -4.11 -4.94
C GLY A 77 -26.08 -4.19 -4.06
N LYS A 78 -25.94 -4.60 -2.79
CA LYS A 78 -27.02 -4.67 -1.80
C LYS A 78 -26.87 -3.57 -0.77
N VAL A 79 -27.98 -3.05 -0.26
CA VAL A 79 -27.98 -2.12 0.87
C VAL A 79 -27.40 -2.83 2.09
N ALA A 80 -26.24 -2.35 2.56
CA ALA A 80 -25.58 -2.86 3.76
C ALA A 80 -25.99 -2.05 4.99
N ASN A 81 -25.93 -0.72 4.89
CA ASN A 81 -26.39 0.19 5.91
C ASN A 81 -27.19 1.33 5.29
N SER A 82 -28.17 1.83 6.03
CA SER A 82 -28.92 3.02 5.67
C SER A 82 -29.14 3.86 6.92
N ARG A 83 -28.87 5.17 6.81
CA ARG A 83 -28.99 6.11 7.92
C ARG A 83 -29.68 7.38 7.46
N LYS A 84 -30.75 7.75 8.16
CA LYS A 84 -31.41 9.04 7.97
C LYS A 84 -30.63 10.13 8.69
N LEU A 85 -30.16 11.12 7.94
CA LEU A 85 -29.48 12.30 8.47
C LEU A 85 -30.56 13.32 8.81
N ASN A 86 -31.13 13.25 10.03
CA ASN A 86 -32.14 14.21 10.51
C ASN A 86 -31.49 15.58 10.76
N ARG A 87 -31.22 16.33 9.70
CA ARG A 87 -30.52 17.62 9.77
C ARG A 87 -31.44 18.71 10.31
N ALA A 88 -30.85 19.64 11.06
CA ALA A 88 -31.55 20.83 11.55
C ALA A 88 -31.86 21.84 10.43
N SER A 89 -31.04 21.88 9.36
CA SER A 89 -31.28 22.69 8.16
C SER A 89 -30.90 21.92 6.91
N LYS A 90 -31.77 21.99 5.89
CA LYS A 90 -31.58 21.30 4.60
C LYS A 90 -30.62 22.01 3.66
N ASP A 91 -30.38 23.30 3.90
CA ASP A 91 -29.59 24.19 3.03
C ASP A 91 -28.08 24.04 3.26
N VAL A 92 -27.67 23.36 4.33
CA VAL A 92 -26.27 23.06 4.61
C VAL A 92 -25.82 21.89 3.71
N PRO A 93 -24.90 22.10 2.76
CA PRO A 93 -24.44 21.02 1.88
C PRO A 93 -23.75 19.91 2.68
N ILE A 94 -23.99 18.66 2.29
CA ILE A 94 -23.29 17.50 2.83
C ILE A 94 -22.19 17.14 1.84
N GLU A 95 -20.95 17.10 2.33
CA GLU A 95 -19.81 16.62 1.56
C GLU A 95 -19.44 15.21 2.05
N LEU A 96 -19.47 14.23 1.15
CA LEU A 96 -18.94 12.90 1.40
C LEU A 96 -17.43 12.95 1.16
N VAL A 97 -16.67 13.10 2.25
CA VAL A 97 -15.22 13.38 2.19
C VAL A 97 -14.42 12.20 1.61
N SER A 98 -14.92 10.96 1.73
CA SER A 98 -14.41 9.81 0.98
C SER A 98 -15.25 8.56 1.23
N SER A 99 -15.74 7.90 0.18
CA SER A 99 -15.93 6.45 0.23
C SER A 99 -14.60 5.82 -0.14
N VAL A 100 -13.84 5.34 0.84
CA VAL A 100 -12.65 4.55 0.52
C VAL A 100 -13.16 3.21 0.01
N ASN A 101 -13.08 2.99 -1.32
CA ASN A 101 -13.35 1.69 -1.91
C ASN A 101 -12.26 0.74 -1.43
N LEU A 102 -12.57 0.05 -0.34
CA LEU A 102 -11.62 -0.76 0.39
C LEU A 102 -12.04 -2.22 0.19
N HIS A 103 -11.33 -2.89 -0.71
CA HIS A 103 -11.62 -4.27 -1.09
C HIS A 103 -10.56 -5.18 -0.51
N PHE A 104 -10.97 -6.14 0.31
CA PHE A 104 -10.09 -7.16 0.83
C PHE A 104 -10.30 -8.48 0.09
N PHE A 105 -9.20 -9.13 -0.26
CA PHE A 105 -9.22 -10.44 -0.88
C PHE A 105 -8.12 -11.34 -0.30
N VAL A 106 -8.34 -12.65 -0.39
CA VAL A 106 -7.32 -13.66 -0.18
C VAL A 106 -7.07 -14.29 -1.56
N PRO A 107 -5.83 -14.27 -2.09
CA PRO A 107 -5.54 -14.83 -3.39
C PRO A 107 -5.89 -16.33 -3.39
N GLN A 108 -6.76 -16.73 -4.31
CA GLN A 108 -7.17 -18.12 -4.47
C GLN A 108 -6.08 -18.92 -5.21
N PRO A 109 -5.87 -20.22 -4.88
CA PRO A 109 -4.98 -21.08 -5.65
C PRO A 109 -5.53 -21.29 -7.07
N LEU A 110 -4.61 -21.49 -8.02
CA LEU A 110 -4.93 -21.79 -9.42
C LEU A 110 -5.67 -23.12 -9.52
N THR A 111 -6.99 -23.05 -9.69
CA THR A 111 -7.80 -24.15 -10.20
C THR A 111 -8.33 -23.77 -11.58
N PHE A 112 -8.57 -24.76 -12.44
CA PHE A 112 -9.08 -24.54 -13.81
C PHE A 112 -10.39 -23.73 -13.85
N GLU A 113 -11.14 -23.68 -12.74
CA GLU A 113 -12.43 -22.99 -12.60
C GLU A 113 -12.31 -21.51 -12.16
N ASN A 114 -11.13 -21.06 -11.68
CA ASN A 114 -10.94 -19.72 -11.09
C ASN A 114 -10.17 -18.73 -11.99
N ASN A 115 -10.16 -18.93 -13.31
CA ASN A 115 -9.40 -18.08 -14.24
C ASN A 115 -10.16 -16.84 -14.72
N THR A 116 -10.71 -16.04 -13.80
CA THR A 116 -11.33 -14.75 -14.15
C THR A 116 -10.28 -13.63 -14.14
N GLU A 117 -10.54 -12.56 -14.88
CA GLU A 117 -9.70 -11.35 -14.89
C GLU A 117 -9.44 -10.83 -13.46
N ARG A 118 -10.48 -10.79 -12.63
CA ARG A 118 -10.40 -10.44 -11.21
C ARG A 118 -9.37 -11.29 -10.46
N TYR A 119 -9.46 -12.61 -10.51
CA TYR A 119 -8.55 -13.49 -9.77
C TYR A 119 -7.10 -13.38 -10.25
N ASN A 120 -6.90 -13.17 -11.56
CA ASN A 120 -5.57 -12.94 -12.12
C ASN A 120 -4.94 -11.65 -11.62
N ILE A 121 -5.74 -10.57 -11.50
CA ILE A 121 -5.27 -9.28 -10.95
C ILE A 121 -5.00 -9.41 -9.44
N GLU A 122 -5.90 -10.03 -8.67
CA GLU A 122 -5.72 -10.27 -7.23
C GLU A 122 -4.39 -11.00 -6.94
N ARG A 123 -4.10 -12.06 -7.71
CA ARG A 123 -2.84 -12.80 -7.58
C ARG A 123 -1.63 -11.93 -7.90
N GLN A 124 -1.67 -11.18 -9.01
CA GLN A 124 -0.56 -10.30 -9.40
C GLN A 124 -0.29 -9.23 -8.33
N ILE A 125 -1.34 -8.61 -7.77
CA ILE A 125 -1.20 -7.66 -6.66
C ILE A 125 -0.53 -8.32 -5.46
N ALA A 126 -0.97 -9.51 -5.06
CA ALA A 126 -0.40 -10.23 -3.93
C ALA A 126 1.09 -10.55 -4.14
N GLU A 127 1.43 -11.18 -5.27
CA GLU A 127 2.82 -11.54 -5.60
C GLU A 127 3.73 -10.30 -5.69
N MET A 128 3.24 -9.21 -6.27
CA MET A 128 4.01 -7.97 -6.40
C MET A 128 4.20 -7.26 -5.06
N LEU A 129 3.19 -7.26 -4.18
CA LEU A 129 3.29 -6.71 -2.84
C LEU A 129 4.28 -7.49 -1.98
N ASP A 130 4.21 -8.82 -2.00
CA ASP A 130 5.15 -9.66 -1.25
C ASP A 130 6.59 -9.39 -1.68
N ASN A 131 6.82 -9.33 -2.99
CA ASN A 131 8.13 -8.98 -3.57
C ASN A 131 8.57 -7.56 -3.21
N PHE A 132 7.66 -6.59 -3.23
CA PHE A 132 7.94 -5.20 -2.86
C PHE A 132 8.41 -5.12 -1.41
N TYR A 133 7.66 -5.69 -0.46
CA TYR A 133 8.01 -5.64 0.96
C TYR A 133 9.31 -6.39 1.29
N TYR A 134 9.56 -7.52 0.61
CA TYR A 134 10.83 -8.22 0.74
C TYR A 134 12.01 -7.35 0.28
N LYS A 135 11.93 -6.77 -0.92
CA LYS A 135 12.98 -5.92 -1.49
C LYS A 135 13.17 -4.62 -0.71
N ALA A 136 12.08 -4.00 -0.26
CA ALA A 136 12.12 -2.77 0.52
C ALA A 136 12.84 -2.99 1.86
N SER A 137 12.55 -4.12 2.54
CA SER A 137 13.26 -4.48 3.76
C SER A 137 14.76 -4.71 3.52
N ARG A 138 15.14 -5.40 2.44
CA ARG A 138 16.54 -5.66 2.09
C ARG A 138 17.29 -4.37 1.75
N THR A 139 16.67 -3.51 0.95
CA THR A 139 17.22 -2.20 0.56
C THR A 139 17.49 -1.35 1.79
N TRP A 140 16.55 -1.34 2.73
CA TRP A 140 16.73 -0.61 3.98
C TRP A 140 17.84 -1.18 4.86
N ASP A 141 17.98 -2.51 4.95
CA ASP A 141 19.11 -3.13 5.67
C ASP A 141 20.47 -2.69 5.06
N ILE A 142 20.55 -2.55 3.72
CA ILE A 142 21.74 -2.03 3.03
C ILE A 142 21.98 -0.55 3.39
N ILE A 143 20.94 0.27 3.35
CA ILE A 143 21.01 1.71 3.68
C ILE A 143 21.50 1.90 5.13
N GLU A 144 20.93 1.18 6.10
CA GLU A 144 21.34 1.30 7.50
C GLU A 144 22.76 0.82 7.76
N LYS A 145 23.15 -0.30 7.14
CA LYS A 145 24.51 -0.82 7.28
C LYS A 145 25.53 0.17 6.73
N THR A 146 25.21 0.76 5.57
CA THR A 146 26.14 1.59 4.80
C THR A 146 26.21 3.02 5.34
N LEU A 147 25.06 3.66 5.55
CA LEU A 147 25.00 5.07 5.93
C LEU A 147 25.05 5.29 7.44
N CYS A 148 24.67 4.29 8.25
CA CYS A 148 24.52 4.46 9.70
C CYS A 148 25.46 3.59 10.53
N GLY A 149 26.21 2.67 9.90
CA GLY A 149 27.05 1.69 10.59
C GLY A 149 26.30 0.75 11.53
N LYS A 150 24.95 0.70 11.46
CA LYS A 150 24.13 -0.10 12.37
C LYS A 150 23.99 -1.52 11.82
N LYS A 151 24.22 -2.52 12.69
CA LYS A 151 24.09 -3.95 12.35
C LYS A 151 22.64 -4.47 12.37
N LYS A 152 21.70 -3.74 12.98
CA LYS A 152 20.30 -4.17 13.12
C LYS A 152 19.34 -3.00 12.89
N SER A 153 18.55 -3.14 11.83
CA SER A 153 17.55 -2.16 11.43
C SER A 153 16.29 -2.17 12.28
N LYS A 154 15.86 -0.94 12.65
CA LYS A 154 14.56 -0.60 13.25
C LYS A 154 13.71 0.17 12.23
N PHE A 155 13.53 -0.34 11.01
CA PHE A 155 12.41 0.15 10.20
C PHE A 155 11.12 -0.47 10.73
N ILE A 156 10.18 0.37 11.14
CA ILE A 156 8.99 -0.09 11.86
C ILE A 156 7.87 -0.48 10.89
N GLY A 157 7.69 0.20 9.75
CA GLY A 157 6.63 -0.12 8.79
C GLY A 157 6.90 -1.37 7.94
N VAL A 158 7.81 -1.25 6.97
CA VAL A 158 8.12 -2.29 5.96
C VAL A 158 8.56 -3.62 6.59
N LYS A 159 9.39 -3.58 7.63
CA LYS A 159 9.90 -4.80 8.29
C LYS A 159 8.80 -5.50 9.10
N ARG A 160 7.83 -4.76 9.68
CA ARG A 160 6.69 -5.40 10.36
C ARG A 160 5.76 -6.08 9.36
N VAL A 161 5.48 -5.44 8.22
CA VAL A 161 4.69 -6.06 7.14
C VAL A 161 5.40 -7.30 6.61
N ARG A 162 6.70 -7.22 6.30
CA ARG A 162 7.53 -8.37 5.90
C ARG A 162 7.53 -9.48 6.95
N ASN A 163 7.80 -9.15 8.21
CA ASN A 163 7.92 -10.17 9.27
C ASN A 163 6.61 -10.92 9.47
N LYS A 164 5.46 -10.26 9.31
CA LYS A 164 4.14 -10.91 9.36
C LYS A 164 3.84 -11.73 8.10
N LEU A 165 4.25 -11.25 6.93
CA LEU A 165 4.06 -11.96 5.66
C LEU A 165 4.92 -13.21 5.53
N LEU A 166 6.18 -13.15 5.97
CA LEU A 166 7.21 -14.13 5.57
C LEU A 166 7.90 -14.85 6.75
N GLU A 167 8.09 -14.20 7.89
CA GLU A 167 8.96 -14.73 8.98
C GLU A 167 8.19 -15.25 10.20
N HIS A 168 6.98 -14.76 10.42
CA HIS A 168 6.11 -15.08 11.56
C HIS A 168 4.68 -15.39 11.11
N ALA A 169 4.49 -15.88 9.90
CA ALA A 169 3.19 -16.38 9.46
C ALA A 169 2.77 -17.55 10.39
N THR A 170 1.71 -17.36 11.17
CA THR A 170 1.19 -18.43 12.01
C THR A 170 0.57 -19.50 11.13
N LEU A 171 0.82 -20.77 11.41
CA LEU A 171 0.21 -21.88 10.66
C LEU A 171 -1.33 -21.72 10.66
N GLY A 172 -1.92 -21.52 9.48
CA GLY A 172 -3.37 -21.31 9.32
C GLY A 172 -3.86 -19.85 9.34
N GLU A 173 -2.98 -18.86 9.53
CA GLU A 173 -3.30 -17.45 9.25
C GLU A 173 -3.20 -17.20 7.74
N LEU A 174 -4.30 -16.75 7.13
CA LEU A 174 -4.32 -16.31 5.74
C LEU A 174 -3.94 -14.82 5.68
N ASN A 175 -3.05 -14.46 4.78
CA ASN A 175 -2.85 -13.06 4.45
C ASN A 175 -4.03 -12.57 3.62
N SER A 176 -4.57 -11.40 3.97
CA SER A 176 -5.46 -10.66 3.09
C SER A 176 -4.72 -9.48 2.49
N TYR A 177 -5.13 -9.12 1.28
CA TYR A 177 -4.59 -7.99 0.54
C TYR A 177 -5.73 -7.02 0.34
N GLY A 178 -5.44 -5.73 0.49
CA GLY A 178 -6.41 -4.66 0.34
C GLY A 178 -6.12 -3.84 -0.91
N ALA A 179 -7.05 -3.79 -1.86
CA ALA A 179 -7.05 -2.73 -2.86
C ALA A 179 -7.67 -1.48 -2.24
N THR A 180 -6.97 -0.35 -2.35
CA THR A 180 -7.37 0.92 -1.72
C THR A 180 -7.26 2.08 -2.71
N ASP A 181 -7.61 3.30 -2.31
CA ASP A 181 -7.57 4.45 -3.21
C ASP A 181 -6.20 4.67 -3.88
N SER A 182 -6.21 5.44 -4.97
CA SER A 182 -5.01 5.76 -5.75
C SER A 182 -3.96 6.58 -4.99
N LYS A 183 -4.29 7.14 -3.82
CA LYS A 183 -3.36 7.94 -3.00
C LYS A 183 -2.53 7.07 -2.06
N ASN A 184 -3.07 5.94 -1.61
CA ASN A 184 -2.40 5.00 -0.71
C ASN A 184 -1.85 3.78 -1.48
N GLY A 185 -2.56 3.33 -2.52
CA GLY A 185 -2.23 2.12 -3.28
C GLY A 185 -2.57 0.85 -2.50
N PRO A 186 -2.22 -0.33 -3.04
CA PRO A 186 -2.61 -1.59 -2.40
C PRO A 186 -1.87 -1.82 -1.07
N THR A 187 -2.50 -2.58 -0.19
CA THR A 187 -2.08 -2.85 1.19
C THR A 187 -2.05 -4.36 1.46
N VAL A 188 -1.33 -4.75 2.50
CA VAL A 188 -1.34 -6.08 3.10
C VAL A 188 -1.97 -5.98 4.48
N LYS A 189 -2.91 -6.87 4.78
CA LYS A 189 -3.47 -7.03 6.12
C LYS A 189 -3.46 -8.50 6.56
N PRO A 190 -2.87 -8.83 7.71
CA PRO A 190 -3.01 -10.17 8.27
C PRO A 190 -4.49 -10.41 8.65
N LEU A 191 -5.08 -11.55 8.27
CA LEU A 191 -6.38 -11.96 8.81
C LEU A 191 -6.17 -12.51 10.22
N ARG A 192 -6.66 -11.79 11.24
CA ARG A 192 -6.60 -12.24 12.64
C ARG A 192 -7.99 -12.55 13.20
N LYS A 193 -8.04 -13.56 14.09
CA LYS A 193 -9.21 -13.87 14.93
C LYS A 193 -9.30 -13.02 16.20
N THR A 194 -8.25 -12.28 16.59
CA THR A 194 -8.17 -11.53 17.86
C THR A 194 -8.41 -10.01 17.69
N PRO A 195 -8.92 -9.32 18.75
CA PRO A 195 -9.20 -7.89 18.69
C PRO A 195 -7.93 -7.07 18.46
N TRP A 196 -8.08 -6.05 17.64
CA TRP A 196 -7.01 -5.28 17.04
C TRP A 196 -6.67 -4.03 17.85
N ASP A 197 -5.38 -3.75 18.06
CA ASP A 197 -4.88 -2.61 18.86
C ASP A 197 -4.48 -1.38 18.02
N GLY A 198 -4.69 -1.42 16.70
CA GLY A 198 -4.41 -0.30 15.80
C GLY A 198 -2.93 -0.08 15.46
N SER A 199 -1.99 -0.80 16.09
CA SER A 199 -0.55 -0.52 16.00
C SER A 199 0.15 -1.10 14.75
N ASP A 200 -0.62 -1.74 13.87
CA ASP A 200 -0.18 -2.75 12.90
C ASP A 200 -0.62 -2.48 11.45
N LEU A 201 -0.92 -1.22 11.08
CA LEU A 201 -1.43 -0.89 9.74
C LEU A 201 -0.32 -0.77 8.71
N ASP A 202 -0.35 -1.64 7.71
CA ASP A 202 0.13 -1.26 6.39
C ASP A 202 -0.66 -0.03 5.92
N ASN A 203 0.06 1.07 5.71
CA ASN A 203 -0.48 2.35 5.29
C ASN A 203 -0.62 2.49 3.77
N GLY A 204 -0.28 1.45 3.01
CA GLY A 204 -0.29 1.43 1.55
C GLY A 204 1.10 1.58 0.96
N VAL A 205 1.31 0.95 -0.19
CA VAL A 205 2.61 0.92 -0.89
C VAL A 205 3.19 2.32 -1.10
N ILE A 206 2.34 3.31 -1.42
CA ILE A 206 2.78 4.69 -1.67
C ILE A 206 3.35 5.30 -0.39
N LYS A 207 2.63 5.19 0.73
CA LYS A 207 3.07 5.77 2.01
C LYS A 207 4.31 5.07 2.54
N ASN A 208 4.40 3.74 2.39
CA ASN A 208 5.59 2.99 2.77
C ASN A 208 6.81 3.35 1.91
N MET A 209 6.61 3.59 0.60
CA MET A 209 7.68 4.07 -0.28
C MET A 209 8.13 5.49 0.08
N LYS A 210 7.20 6.39 0.41
CA LYS A 210 7.53 7.74 0.91
C LYS A 210 8.36 7.66 2.20
N GLU A 211 7.93 6.85 3.17
CA GLU A 211 8.65 6.67 4.43
C GLU A 211 10.08 6.13 4.17
N LEU A 212 10.25 5.17 3.26
CA LEU A 212 11.57 4.66 2.89
C LEU A 212 12.47 5.76 2.31
N LEU A 213 11.96 6.56 1.37
CA LEU A 213 12.71 7.62 0.72
C LEU A 213 13.03 8.78 1.66
N GLU A 214 12.08 9.21 2.50
CA GLU A 214 12.29 10.25 3.52
C GLU A 214 13.39 9.85 4.50
N ASN A 215 13.30 8.62 5.01
CA ASN A 215 14.33 8.09 5.91
C ASN A 215 15.67 7.89 5.19
N THR A 216 15.68 7.59 3.90
CA THR A 216 16.92 7.52 3.13
C THR A 216 17.56 8.91 3.01
N LEU A 217 16.77 9.91 2.61
CA LEU A 217 17.22 11.29 2.47
C LEU A 217 17.80 11.84 3.78
N SER A 218 17.15 11.55 4.91
CA SER A 218 17.62 11.96 6.24
C SER A 218 18.93 11.31 6.67
N ARG A 219 19.40 10.25 5.98
CA ARG A 219 20.70 9.61 6.24
C ARG A 219 21.77 10.03 5.22
N LEU A 220 21.38 10.66 4.13
CA LEU A 220 22.28 11.23 3.11
C LEU A 220 22.60 12.71 3.37
N THR A 221 21.94 13.32 4.36
CA THR A 221 22.14 14.70 4.84
C THR A 221 22.93 14.67 6.15
#